data_AF-A0A2N5X258-F1
#
_entry.id   AF-A0A2N5X258-F1
#
_cell.length_a   1.000
_cell.length_b   1.000
_cell.length_c   1.000
_cell.angle_alpha   90.00
_cell.angle_beta   90.00
_cell.angle_gamma   90.00
#
_symmetry.space_group_name_H-M   'P 1'
#
loop_
_entity.id
_entity.type
_entity.pdbx_description
1 polymer ?
#
loop_
_entity_poly.entity_id
_entity_poly.type
_entity_poly.pdbx_seq_one_letter_code
_entity_poly.pdbx_strand_id
1 'polypeptide(L)'
;MAAIAFDPLEYARALESSGVSREQAEVHAKAMTQVFVHNMDALVTRDYLDTRFTEFETRIEAKMERRFAQVDARFGEMDAKMDRRFAEADASIKQRFAEAGARLEQRFAEVDVRFARINVMLGVILVAVAIPVLQTLLVWVS
;
A
#
# COMPACT_ATOMS: atom_id res chain seq x y z
N MET A 1 36.27 -28.83 -9.69
CA MET A 1 37.26 -28.83 -10.79
C MET A 1 38.54 -29.36 -10.22
N ALA A 2 39.09 -30.43 -10.79
CA ALA A 2 40.42 -30.87 -10.42
C ALA A 2 41.39 -29.76 -10.83
N ALA A 3 41.92 -29.02 -9.85
CA ALA A 3 43.10 -28.20 -10.10
C ALA A 3 44.14 -29.16 -10.65
N ILE A 4 44.64 -28.92 -11.86
CA ILE A 4 45.86 -29.58 -12.32
C ILE A 4 46.93 -29.06 -11.37
N ALA A 5 47.19 -29.81 -10.31
CA ALA A 5 48.17 -29.45 -9.31
C ALA A 5 49.51 -29.43 -10.01
N PHE A 6 50.21 -28.29 -9.94
CA PHE A 6 51.58 -28.21 -10.41
C PHE A 6 52.40 -29.29 -9.69
N ASP A 7 52.97 -30.24 -10.44
CA ASP A 7 53.85 -31.28 -9.91
C ASP A 7 55.31 -30.81 -10.03
N PRO A 8 55.98 -30.45 -8.92
CA PRO A 8 57.35 -29.96 -8.94
C PRO A 8 58.37 -31.02 -9.36
N LEU A 9 58.08 -32.31 -9.13
CA LEU A 9 58.95 -33.44 -9.44
C LEU A 9 58.93 -33.76 -10.94
N GLU A 10 57.75 -33.76 -11.56
CA GLU A 10 57.66 -33.89 -13.01
C GLU A 10 58.31 -32.69 -13.71
N TYR A 11 58.12 -31.48 -13.20
CA TYR A 11 58.74 -30.27 -13.72
C TYR A 11 60.28 -30.30 -13.63
N ALA A 12 60.84 -30.72 -12.49
CA ALA A 12 62.29 -30.88 -12.34
C ALA A 12 62.87 -31.92 -13.32
N ARG A 13 62.20 -33.08 -13.47
CA ARG A 13 62.63 -34.12 -14.43
C ARG A 13 62.58 -33.63 -15.88
N ALA A 14 61.58 -32.83 -16.24
CA ALA A 14 61.49 -32.23 -17.57
C ALA A 14 62.68 -31.28 -17.82
N LEU A 15 63.07 -30.46 -16.83
CA LEU A 15 64.24 -29.59 -16.94
C LEU A 15 65.54 -30.40 -17.08
N GLU A 16 65.72 -31.47 -16.31
CA GLU A 16 66.87 -32.37 -16.44
C GLU A 16 66.95 -32.99 -17.84
N SER A 17 65.82 -33.45 -18.39
CA SER A 17 65.75 -34.00 -19.75
C SER A 17 66.09 -33.00 -20.85
N SER A 18 65.99 -31.70 -20.55
CA SER A 18 66.34 -30.60 -21.45
C SER A 18 67.80 -30.11 -21.31
N GLY A 19 68.60 -30.77 -20.46
CA GLY A 19 70.02 -30.47 -20.26
C GLY A 19 70.34 -29.52 -19.11
N VAL A 20 69.36 -29.17 -18.28
CA VAL A 20 69.59 -28.41 -17.03
C VAL A 20 70.19 -29.36 -15.98
N SER A 21 71.18 -28.90 -15.20
CA SER A 21 71.72 -29.74 -14.13
C SER A 21 70.65 -30.02 -13.07
N ARG A 22 70.69 -31.21 -12.46
CA ARG A 22 69.72 -31.60 -11.44
C ARG A 22 69.59 -30.57 -10.31
N GLU A 23 70.70 -30.01 -9.86
CA GLU A 23 70.73 -29.00 -8.81
C GLU A 23 70.02 -27.70 -9.23
N GLN A 24 70.18 -27.27 -10.49
CA GLN A 24 69.48 -26.11 -11.04
C GLN A 24 67.99 -26.40 -11.30
N ALA A 25 67.66 -27.61 -11.76
CA ALA A 25 66.28 -28.05 -11.99
C ALA A 25 65.46 -28.06 -10.70
N GLU A 26 66.03 -28.55 -9.59
CA GLU A 26 65.41 -28.53 -8.27
C GLU A 26 65.20 -27.10 -7.75
N VAL A 27 66.16 -26.20 -7.97
CA VAL A 27 66.02 -24.76 -7.60
C VAL A 27 64.91 -24.10 -8.41
N HIS A 28 64.84 -24.35 -9.71
CA HIS A 28 63.76 -23.85 -10.58
C HIS A 28 62.39 -24.37 -10.15
N ALA A 29 62.27 -25.68 -9.85
CA ALA A 29 61.04 -26.28 -9.37
C ALA A 29 60.58 -25.68 -8.04
N LYS A 30 61.51 -25.47 -7.10
CA LYS A 30 61.22 -24.78 -5.83
C LYS A 30 60.73 -23.36 -6.04
N ALA A 31 61.45 -22.57 -6.84
CA ALA A 31 61.07 -21.19 -7.11
C ALA A 31 59.67 -21.10 -7.75
N MET A 32 59.37 -21.94 -8.74
CA MET A 32 58.06 -22.00 -9.38
C MET A 32 56.95 -22.46 -8.44
N THR A 33 57.21 -23.46 -7.58
CA THR A 33 56.26 -23.89 -6.56
C THR A 33 55.92 -22.75 -5.60
N GLN A 34 56.94 -22.01 -5.17
CA GLN A 34 56.77 -20.91 -4.21
C GLN A 34 55.97 -19.76 -4.80
N VAL A 35 56.21 -19.41 -6.07
CA VAL A 35 55.43 -18.41 -6.81
C VAL A 35 53.99 -18.87 -7.03
N PHE A 36 53.77 -20.16 -7.36
CA PHE A 36 52.43 -20.71 -7.56
C PHE A 36 51.60 -20.68 -6.27
N VAL A 37 52.18 -21.12 -5.14
CA VAL A 37 51.52 -21.08 -3.82
C VAL A 37 51.20 -19.64 -3.41
N HIS A 38 52.15 -18.72 -3.58
CA HIS A 38 51.92 -17.31 -3.25
C HIS A 38 50.79 -16.67 -4.08
N ASN A 39 50.67 -17.03 -5.37
CA ASN A 39 49.61 -16.53 -6.23
C ASN A 39 48.25 -17.23 -5.98
N MET A 40 48.23 -18.48 -5.48
CA MET A 40 46.98 -19.18 -5.16
C MET A 40 46.20 -18.50 -4.03
N ASP A 41 46.88 -17.95 -3.02
CA ASP A 41 46.24 -17.20 -1.93
C ASP A 41 45.60 -15.89 -2.41
N ALA A 42 46.08 -15.32 -3.51
CA ALA A 42 45.55 -14.10 -4.11
C ALA A 42 44.41 -14.36 -5.12
N LEU A 43 44.17 -15.61 -5.50
CA LEU A 43 43.15 -15.97 -6.46
C LEU A 43 41.77 -16.07 -5.81
N VAL A 44 40.78 -15.50 -6.49
CA VAL A 44 39.37 -15.68 -6.14
C VAL A 44 39.00 -17.14 -6.44
N THR A 45 38.82 -17.92 -5.38
CA THR A 45 38.40 -19.33 -5.51
C THR A 45 36.90 -19.42 -5.76
N ARG A 46 36.47 -20.54 -6.35
CA ARG A 46 35.04 -20.83 -6.51
C ARG A 46 34.32 -20.87 -5.16
N ASP A 47 34.94 -21.47 -4.15
CA ASP A 47 34.37 -21.59 -2.80
C ASP A 47 34.15 -20.22 -2.13
N TYR A 48 35.12 -19.31 -2.31
CA TYR A 48 34.97 -17.92 -1.89
C TYR A 48 33.80 -17.24 -2.60
N LEU A 49 33.67 -17.39 -3.92
CA LEU A 49 32.54 -16.82 -4.67
C LEU A 49 31.20 -17.42 -4.22
N ASP A 50 31.10 -18.74 -4.10
CA ASP A 50 29.88 -19.44 -3.67
C ASP A 50 29.44 -18.94 -2.27
N THR A 51 30.40 -18.73 -1.35
CA THR A 51 30.13 -18.14 -0.03
C THR A 51 29.61 -16.72 -0.15
N ARG A 52 30.27 -15.85 -0.94
CA ARG A 52 29.87 -14.45 -1.09
C ARG A 52 28.52 -14.29 -1.80
N PHE A 53 28.21 -15.17 -2.75
CA PHE A 53 26.89 -15.21 -3.39
C PHE A 53 25.81 -15.61 -2.38
N THR A 54 26.04 -16.63 -1.55
CA THR A 54 25.10 -17.04 -0.51
C THR A 54 24.85 -15.92 0.51
N GLU A 55 25.91 -15.24 0.98
CA GLU A 55 25.79 -14.05 1.85
C GLU A 55 24.99 -12.92 1.19
N PHE A 56 25.19 -12.72 -0.11
CA PHE A 56 24.49 -11.70 -0.86
C PHE A 56 23.00 -12.04 -1.01
N GLU A 57 22.67 -13.27 -1.39
CA GLU A 57 21.29 -13.77 -1.52
C GLU A 57 20.52 -13.61 -0.21
N THR A 58 21.08 -14.12 0.89
CA THR A 58 20.47 -14.02 2.23
C THR A 58 20.25 -12.56 2.65
N ARG A 59 21.20 -11.66 2.34
CA ARG A 59 21.05 -10.23 2.61
C ARG A 59 19.95 -9.59 1.76
N ILE A 60 19.84 -9.95 0.49
CA ILE A 60 18.78 -9.44 -0.40
C ILE A 60 17.42 -9.94 0.05
N GLU A 61 17.28 -11.22 0.34
CA GLU A 61 16.05 -11.83 0.81
C GLU A 61 15.56 -11.14 2.10
N ALA A 62 16.44 -11.00 3.11
CA ALA A 62 16.10 -10.29 4.34
C ALA A 62 15.72 -8.81 4.12
N LYS A 63 16.33 -8.15 3.13
CA LYS A 63 15.99 -6.75 2.79
C LYS A 63 14.64 -6.66 2.06
N MET A 64 14.35 -7.61 1.17
CA MET A 64 13.07 -7.68 0.47
C MET A 64 11.94 -7.97 1.46
N GLU A 65 12.11 -8.96 2.34
CA GLU A 65 11.11 -9.31 3.36
C GLU A 65 10.75 -8.10 4.23
N ARG A 66 11.75 -7.37 4.73
CA ARG A 66 11.51 -6.12 5.49
C ARG A 66 10.78 -5.05 4.68
N ARG A 67 11.06 -4.94 3.38
CA ARG A 67 10.42 -3.97 2.49
C ARG A 67 8.97 -4.35 2.22
N PHE A 68 8.69 -5.63 1.99
CA PHE A 68 7.32 -6.13 1.84
C PHE A 68 6.52 -5.93 3.12
N ALA A 69 7.04 -6.33 4.28
CA ALA A 69 6.38 -6.09 5.56
C ALA A 69 6.08 -4.60 5.81
N GLN A 70 6.99 -3.69 5.44
CA GLN A 70 6.75 -2.25 5.53
C GLN A 70 5.64 -1.77 4.58
N VAL A 71 5.60 -2.33 3.36
CA VAL A 71 4.56 -2.00 2.38
C VAL A 71 3.19 -2.49 2.87
N ASP A 72 3.10 -3.73 3.35
CA ASP A 72 1.87 -4.29 3.91
C ASP A 72 1.35 -3.47 5.09
N ALA A 73 2.25 -3.07 6.01
CA ALA A 73 1.88 -2.19 7.12
C ALA A 73 1.31 -0.85 6.63
N ARG A 74 1.93 -0.21 5.63
CA ARG A 74 1.42 1.04 5.05
C ARG A 74 0.08 0.87 4.36
N PHE A 75 -0.13 -0.24 3.65
CA PHE A 75 -1.42 -0.54 3.04
C PHE A 75 -2.50 -0.74 4.11
N GLY A 76 -2.20 -1.48 5.18
CA GLY A 76 -3.12 -1.66 6.31
C GLY A 76 -3.48 -0.33 7.00
N GLU A 77 -2.50 0.56 7.22
CA GLU A 77 -2.76 1.90 7.76
C GLU A 77 -3.64 2.75 6.84
N MET A 78 -3.39 2.68 5.52
CA MET A 78 -4.17 3.42 4.53
C MET A 78 -5.61 2.94 4.47
N ASP A 79 -5.82 1.61 4.52
CA ASP A 79 -7.15 1.00 4.51
C ASP A 79 -7.95 1.41 5.75
N ALA A 80 -7.36 1.27 6.94
CA ALA A 80 -7.98 1.72 8.19
C ALA A 80 -8.30 3.22 8.20
N LYS A 81 -7.46 4.05 7.56
CA LYS A 81 -7.72 5.49 7.41
C LYS A 81 -8.87 5.75 6.44
N MET A 82 -8.96 5.01 5.34
CA MET A 82 -10.09 5.13 4.41
C MET A 82 -11.40 4.74 5.09
N ASP A 83 -11.43 3.62 5.80
CA ASP A 83 -12.61 3.17 6.54
C ASP A 83 -13.13 4.22 7.52
N ARG A 84 -12.22 4.82 8.30
CA ARG A 84 -12.59 5.91 9.22
C ARG A 84 -13.18 7.10 8.48
N ARG A 85 -12.57 7.54 7.37
CA ARG A 85 -13.08 8.68 6.59
C ARG A 85 -14.43 8.38 5.95
N PHE A 86 -14.65 7.15 5.49
CA PHE A 86 -15.95 6.75 4.96
C PHE A 86 -17.02 6.70 6.05
N ALA A 87 -16.71 6.16 7.22
CA ALA A 87 -17.62 6.16 8.36
C ALA A 87 -17.99 7.58 8.82
N GLU A 88 -17.00 8.48 8.90
CA GLU A 88 -17.21 9.89 9.21
C GLU A 88 -18.07 10.60 8.16
N ALA A 89 -17.82 10.33 6.88
CA ALA A 89 -18.59 10.89 5.78
C ALA A 89 -20.05 10.40 5.80
N ASP A 90 -20.28 9.11 6.01
CA ASP A 90 -21.62 8.53 6.13
C ASP A 90 -22.38 9.12 7.33
N ALA A 91 -21.73 9.26 8.48
CA ALA A 91 -22.32 9.91 9.65
C ALA A 91 -22.69 11.38 9.38
N SER A 92 -21.79 12.13 8.74
CA SER A 92 -22.03 13.52 8.36
C SER A 92 -23.21 13.66 7.39
N ILE A 93 -23.29 12.78 6.38
CA ILE A 93 -24.39 12.75 5.42
C ILE A 93 -25.71 12.44 6.13
N LYS A 94 -25.75 11.40 6.96
CA LYS A 94 -26.94 11.05 7.76
C LYS A 94 -27.43 12.20 8.61
N GLN A 95 -26.51 12.89 9.30
CA GLN A 95 -26.84 14.06 10.11
C GLN A 95 -27.46 15.17 9.25
N ARG A 96 -26.84 15.52 8.12
CA ARG A 96 -27.35 16.58 7.23
C ARG A 96 -28.72 16.24 6.66
N PHE A 97 -28.97 14.97 6.32
CA PHE A 97 -30.29 14.53 5.88
C PHE A 97 -31.34 14.63 6.99
N ALA A 98 -31.00 14.23 8.22
CA ALA A 98 -31.90 14.36 9.37
C ALA A 98 -32.24 15.84 9.66
N GLU A 99 -31.24 16.72 9.63
CA GLU A 99 -31.44 18.17 9.80
C GLU A 99 -32.29 18.77 8.68
N ALA A 100 -32.06 18.35 7.43
CA ALA A 100 -32.87 18.79 6.29
C ALA A 100 -34.33 18.32 6.41
N GLY A 101 -34.54 17.06 6.80
CA GLY A 101 -35.86 16.49 7.08
C GLY A 101 -36.60 17.28 8.16
N ALA A 102 -35.95 17.53 9.31
CA ALA A 102 -36.55 18.28 10.40
C ALA A 102 -36.93 19.72 10.00
N ARG A 103 -36.07 20.41 9.22
CA ARG A 103 -36.39 21.75 8.69
C ARG A 103 -37.56 21.73 7.73
N LEU A 104 -37.66 20.69 6.89
CA LEU A 104 -38.76 20.54 5.96
C LEU A 104 -40.08 20.29 6.70
N GLU A 105 -40.07 19.38 7.68
CA GLU A 105 -41.20 19.11 8.57
C GLU A 105 -41.71 20.38 9.25
N GLN A 106 -40.79 21.19 9.80
CA GLN A 106 -41.13 22.46 10.44
C GLN A 106 -41.80 23.46 9.47
N ARG A 107 -41.30 23.54 8.23
CA ARG A 107 -41.89 24.40 7.21
C ARG A 107 -43.29 23.93 6.80
N PHE A 108 -43.50 22.63 6.68
CA PHE A 108 -44.83 22.08 6.40
C PHE A 108 -45.80 22.36 7.54
N ALA A 109 -45.39 22.17 8.80
CA ALA A 109 -46.22 22.51 9.95
C ALA A 109 -46.60 24.01 9.98
N GLU A 110 -45.67 24.90 9.63
CA GLU A 110 -45.97 26.34 9.51
C GLU A 110 -46.98 26.63 8.39
N VAL A 111 -46.84 25.96 7.25
CA VAL A 111 -47.76 26.07 6.11
C VAL A 111 -49.15 25.55 6.49
N ASP A 112 -49.25 24.42 7.18
CA ASP A 112 -50.53 23.86 7.65
C ASP A 112 -51.26 24.83 8.57
N VAL A 113 -50.55 25.49 9.50
CA VAL A 113 -51.13 26.51 10.38
C VAL A 113 -51.64 27.72 9.56
N ARG A 114 -50.89 28.15 8.55
CA ARG A 114 -51.33 29.24 7.65
C ARG A 114 -52.59 28.85 6.87
N PHE A 115 -52.64 27.63 6.33
CA PHE A 115 -53.83 27.12 5.64
C PHE A 115 -55.03 26.99 6.57
N ALA A 116 -54.85 26.47 7.79
CA ALA A 116 -55.91 26.39 8.79
C ALA A 116 -56.49 27.78 9.08
N ARG A 117 -55.62 28.79 9.26
CA ARG A 117 -56.05 30.18 9.45
C ARG A 117 -56.84 30.71 8.24
N ILE A 118 -56.37 30.47 7.03
CA ILE A 118 -57.08 30.88 5.80
C ILE A 118 -58.45 30.21 5.72
N ASN A 119 -58.53 28.91 5.98
CA ASN A 119 -59.79 28.15 5.95
C ASN A 119 -60.80 28.71 6.97
N VAL A 120 -60.35 29.08 8.18
CA VAL A 120 -61.21 29.73 9.18
C VAL A 120 -61.73 31.08 8.68
N MET A 121 -60.85 31.95 8.14
CA MET A 121 -61.28 33.25 7.62
C MET A 121 -62.26 33.11 6.45
N LEU A 122 -62.01 32.17 5.53
CA LEU A 122 -62.92 31.87 4.43
C LEU A 122 -64.28 31.40 4.93
N GLY A 123 -64.32 30.55 5.97
CA GLY A 123 -65.55 30.12 6.62
C GLY A 123 -66.33 31.30 7.22
N VAL A 124 -65.64 32.23 7.91
CA VAL A 124 -66.26 33.44 8.46
C VAL A 124 -66.83 34.33 7.37
N ILE A 125 -66.07 34.57 6.28
CA ILE A 125 -66.54 35.38 5.14
C ILE A 125 -67.75 34.72 4.48
N LEU A 126 -67.72 33.40 4.29
CA LEU A 126 -68.83 32.66 3.70
C LEU A 126 -70.10 32.81 4.52
N VAL A 127 -70.01 32.70 5.85
CA VAL A 127 -71.15 32.93 6.76
C VAL A 127 -71.64 34.38 6.69
N ALA A 128 -70.72 35.34 6.71
CA ALA A 128 -71.04 36.77 6.64
C ALA A 128 -71.73 37.16 5.32
N VAL A 129 -71.44 36.46 4.22
CA VAL A 129 -72.07 36.67 2.91
C VAL A 129 -73.37 35.86 2.77
N ALA A 130 -73.39 34.62 3.23
CA ALA A 130 -74.55 33.73 3.07
C ALA A 130 -75.75 34.16 3.92
N ILE A 131 -75.54 34.61 5.16
CA ILE A 131 -76.65 35.00 6.06
C ILE A 131 -77.50 36.14 5.46
N PRO A 132 -76.93 37.29 5.03
CA PRO A 132 -77.72 38.36 4.43
C PRO A 132 -78.46 37.95 3.16
N VAL A 133 -77.84 37.12 2.32
CA VAL A 133 -78.46 36.62 1.08
C VAL A 133 -79.66 35.71 1.41
N LEU A 134 -79.55 34.86 2.43
CA LEU A 134 -80.67 34.03 2.87
C LEU A 134 -81.79 34.87 3.50
N GLN A 135 -81.44 35.92 4.27
CA GLN A 135 -82.43 36.84 4.84
C GLN A 135 -83.21 37.60 3.76
N THR A 136 -82.54 38.11 2.72
CA THR A 136 -83.22 38.80 1.62
C THR A 136 -84.12 37.87 0.84
N LEU A 137 -83.69 36.63 0.57
CA LEU A 137 -84.53 35.63 -0.11
C LEU A 137 -85.77 35.23 0.72
N LEU A 138 -85.63 35.08 2.04
CA LEU A 138 -86.77 34.79 2.93
C LEU A 138 -87.82 35.90 2.91
N VAL A 139 -87.40 37.17 2.97
CA VAL A 139 -88.31 38.33 2.89
C VAL A 139 -89.06 38.39 1.56
N TRP A 140 -88.44 37.96 0.46
CA TRP A 140 -89.10 37.90 -0.85
C TRP A 140 -90.11 36.76 -0.98
N VAL A 141 -90.00 35.72 -0.16
CA VAL A 141 -90.84 34.51 -0.23
C VAL A 141 -91.99 34.52 0.80
N SER A 142 -91.90 35.31 1.87
CA SER A 142 -93.00 35.52 2.86
C SER A 142 -93.97 36.61 2.43
#